data_AF-A0A9W9DPL4-F1
#
_entry.id   AF-A0A9W9DPL4-F1
#
_cell.length_a   1.000
_cell.length_b   1.000
_cell.length_c   1.000
_cell.angle_alpha   90.00
_cell.angle_beta   90.00
_cell.angle_gamma   90.00
#
_symmetry.space_group_name_H-M   'P 1'
#
loop_
_entity.id
_entity.type
_entity.pdbx_description
1 polymer ?
#
loop_
_entity_poly.entity_id
_entity_poly.type
_entity_poly.pdbx_seq_one_letter_code
_entity_poly.pdbx_strand_id
1 'polypeptide(L)'
;MTSALQAGQFRRPFSRFSKRKFLTALGPSTLSKKRLAADDDASSMESSRGLKVAKVHPFFSKSPKEPKTTGTFQWQKPLGARGSCLHGTNLTPVCSSKVAAFDLDGTLIKPSFGKGAVKKASKGAPPAWEWWRDKIPHALEELSSEGYSIVIISNQAIKGTSLTTWKEKVGLIAATIPSVPFRIFAAITKDEYRKPMPGMWNELQRIFKEDGIQIDRTVSFFVGDAAGRDGDFASTDRKWALNVDIPFFTPEEYFLKQPVQRKFKLDGFNVANLSQLPLFSPAHTPVIPEPRQQEVVLFVGYPGLGKSTICERYFVSKGYERINQDTLGTRPKCVAAVEKSLQEGTSCVVDNTNRDVQTRKYYVDVARKFKVPIRCFVFTGSMELAWHNNLYRAYNLPLSSASRQEKRDLVPYLAFTSFRNNYEEPSLSEGYSEIKKVNWIFEGTEEEKKNWSMWLQIEGK
;
A
#
# COMPACT_ATOMS: atom_id res chain seq x y z
N MET A 1 65.73 -40.21 20.88
CA MET A 1 64.38 -40.79 20.81
C MET A 1 63.79 -40.40 19.45
N THR A 2 64.16 -41.13 18.38
CA THR A 2 63.35 -42.13 17.63
C THR A 2 62.18 -41.52 16.84
N SER A 3 62.30 -41.40 15.50
CA SER A 3 61.81 -42.35 14.45
C SER A 3 60.35 -42.04 14.03
N ALA A 4 60.05 -41.49 12.84
CA ALA A 4 59.95 -42.10 11.50
C ALA A 4 58.74 -43.03 11.26
N LEU A 5 57.92 -42.67 10.24
CA LEU A 5 57.05 -43.48 9.34
C LEU A 5 55.93 -44.32 10.03
N GLN A 6 54.80 -44.72 9.44
CA GLN A 6 54.42 -45.05 8.06
C GLN A 6 52.88 -45.17 7.94
N ALA A 7 52.39 -45.17 6.69
CA ALA A 7 51.02 -45.42 6.27
C ALA A 7 50.48 -46.85 6.54
N GLY A 8 49.15 -47.01 6.52
CA GLY A 8 48.49 -48.31 6.47
C GLY A 8 46.99 -48.24 6.11
N GLN A 9 46.66 -48.50 4.85
CA GLN A 9 45.32 -48.91 4.40
C GLN A 9 44.99 -50.31 4.91
N PHE A 10 43.75 -50.60 5.32
CA PHE A 10 43.13 -51.92 5.10
C PHE A 10 41.59 -51.87 5.05
N ARG A 11 41.10 -52.18 3.85
CA ARG A 11 39.93 -52.98 3.40
C ARG A 11 38.66 -53.14 4.28
N ARG A 12 37.53 -52.99 3.58
CA ARG A 12 36.17 -53.51 3.86
C ARG A 12 36.15 -55.04 4.08
N PRO A 13 35.05 -55.57 4.64
CA PRO A 13 34.15 -56.34 3.76
C PRO A 13 32.64 -56.11 3.97
N PHE A 14 31.92 -56.63 2.97
CA PHE A 14 30.49 -56.62 2.69
C PHE A 14 29.58 -57.31 3.72
N SER A 15 28.33 -56.83 3.83
CA SER A 15 27.08 -57.61 3.62
C SER A 15 25.87 -56.66 3.65
N ARG A 16 24.63 -57.03 3.27
CA ARG A 16 24.01 -57.51 2.02
C ARG A 16 22.49 -57.35 2.27
N PHE A 17 21.67 -57.31 1.20
CA PHE A 17 20.19 -57.36 1.15
C PHE A 17 19.43 -56.03 1.36
N SER A 18 18.40 -55.67 0.57
CA SER A 18 17.76 -56.33 -0.57
C SER A 18 17.03 -55.30 -1.45
N LYS A 19 17.10 -55.48 -2.77
CA LYS A 19 16.25 -54.84 -3.79
C LYS A 19 14.92 -55.58 -3.90
N ARG A 20 13.81 -54.86 -4.08
CA ARG A 20 12.67 -55.37 -4.86
C ARG A 20 12.13 -54.30 -5.80
N LYS A 21 12.36 -54.53 -7.10
CA LYS A 21 11.50 -54.10 -8.20
C LYS A 21 10.26 -55.01 -8.21
N PHE A 22 9.09 -54.49 -8.55
CA PHE A 22 8.08 -55.25 -9.29
C PHE A 22 7.36 -54.30 -10.26
N LEU A 23 7.22 -54.77 -11.50
CA LEU A 23 6.57 -54.14 -12.65
C LEU A 23 5.44 -55.10 -13.08
N THR A 24 4.27 -54.53 -13.44
CA THR A 24 3.23 -55.02 -14.39
C THR A 24 2.48 -56.34 -14.09
N ALA A 25 1.19 -56.54 -14.36
CA ALA A 25 0.13 -55.81 -15.09
C ALA A 25 -1.27 -56.43 -14.82
N LEU A 26 -2.31 -55.79 -15.38
CA LEU A 26 -3.65 -56.29 -15.83
C LEU A 26 -4.89 -56.00 -14.96
N GLY A 27 -5.88 -55.34 -15.58
CA GLY A 27 -7.32 -55.59 -15.36
C GLY A 27 -8.18 -54.35 -15.01
N PRO A 28 -9.40 -54.19 -15.58
CA PRO A 28 -9.95 -52.88 -15.94
C PRO A 28 -10.91 -52.28 -14.91
N SER A 29 -10.88 -50.95 -14.76
CA SER A 29 -11.88 -50.20 -13.99
C SER A 29 -12.98 -49.64 -14.89
N THR A 30 -14.20 -49.79 -14.41
CA THR A 30 -15.50 -49.62 -15.04
C THR A 30 -15.87 -48.17 -15.41
N LEU A 31 -16.62 -48.06 -16.52
CA LEU A 31 -17.22 -46.87 -17.11
C LEU A 31 -18.52 -46.45 -16.39
N SER A 32 -18.77 -45.14 -16.25
CA SER A 32 -20.14 -44.60 -16.15
C SER A 32 -20.29 -43.27 -16.93
N LYS A 33 -20.62 -43.48 -18.21
CA LYS A 33 -21.45 -42.71 -19.16
C LYS A 33 -21.85 -41.26 -18.80
N LYS A 34 -21.25 -40.31 -19.52
CA LYS A 34 -21.95 -39.12 -20.07
C LYS A 34 -22.74 -39.55 -21.32
N ARG A 35 -24.01 -39.18 -21.44
CA ARG A 35 -24.78 -39.27 -22.68
C ARG A 35 -25.03 -37.87 -23.24
N LEU A 36 -24.60 -37.69 -24.49
CA LEU A 36 -25.09 -36.72 -25.46
C LEU A 36 -26.38 -37.28 -26.10
N ALA A 37 -27.27 -36.41 -26.52
CA ALA A 37 -28.15 -36.64 -27.67
C ALA A 37 -28.60 -35.28 -28.23
N ALA A 38 -28.38 -35.11 -29.53
CA ALA A 38 -29.00 -34.13 -30.41
C ALA A 38 -29.92 -34.89 -31.38
N ASP A 39 -30.96 -34.18 -31.84
CA ASP A 39 -31.82 -34.39 -33.03
C ASP A 39 -32.69 -35.68 -33.07
N ASP A 40 -33.91 -35.73 -33.62
CA ASP A 40 -34.52 -35.00 -34.73
C ASP A 40 -36.07 -34.97 -34.65
N ASP A 41 -36.63 -34.14 -35.53
CA ASP A 41 -38.01 -33.80 -35.91
C ASP A 41 -39.16 -34.84 -35.81
N ALA A 42 -40.38 -34.34 -35.51
CA ALA A 42 -41.56 -34.46 -36.39
C ALA A 42 -42.79 -33.66 -35.89
N SER A 43 -43.47 -33.03 -36.85
CA SER A 43 -44.59 -32.08 -36.83
C SER A 43 -45.95 -32.56 -36.28
N SER A 44 -46.75 -31.63 -35.71
CA SER A 44 -48.19 -31.46 -36.01
C SER A 44 -48.76 -30.12 -35.51
N MET A 45 -49.82 -29.67 -36.18
CA MET A 45 -50.36 -28.31 -36.32
C MET A 45 -51.16 -27.70 -35.14
N GLU A 46 -51.16 -26.36 -35.16
CA GLU A 46 -52.22 -25.39 -34.82
C GLU A 46 -52.93 -25.40 -33.43
N SER A 47 -52.75 -24.31 -32.66
CA SER A 47 -53.73 -23.20 -32.61
C SER A 47 -53.66 -22.36 -31.32
N SER A 48 -53.95 -21.06 -31.50
CA SER A 48 -54.42 -20.08 -30.51
C SER A 48 -53.44 -19.48 -29.49
N ARG A 49 -53.05 -18.23 -29.78
CA ARG A 49 -52.44 -17.27 -28.86
C ARG A 49 -53.46 -16.84 -27.80
N GLY A 50 -53.15 -17.08 -26.53
CA GLY A 50 -53.81 -16.48 -25.37
C GLY A 50 -52.77 -15.86 -24.44
N LEU A 51 -52.75 -14.53 -24.36
CA LEU A 51 -51.95 -13.76 -23.40
C LEU A 51 -52.37 -14.12 -21.96
N LYS A 52 -51.48 -14.77 -21.20
CA LYS A 52 -51.66 -14.96 -19.76
C LYS A 52 -50.80 -13.96 -18.99
N VAL A 53 -51.49 -13.04 -18.34
CA VAL A 53 -50.98 -12.10 -17.34
C VAL A 53 -50.29 -12.87 -16.21
N ALA A 54 -49.00 -12.63 -16.00
CA ALA A 54 -48.28 -13.14 -14.85
C ALA A 54 -48.68 -12.34 -13.59
N LYS A 55 -49.28 -13.01 -12.61
CA LYS A 55 -49.54 -12.47 -11.27
C LYS A 55 -48.21 -12.25 -10.54
N VAL A 56 -47.85 -10.99 -10.34
CA VAL A 56 -46.71 -10.59 -9.49
C VAL A 56 -47.13 -10.69 -8.03
N HIS A 57 -46.49 -11.58 -7.27
CA HIS A 57 -46.60 -11.61 -5.81
C HIS A 57 -45.66 -10.54 -5.22
N PRO A 58 -46.11 -9.66 -4.30
CA PRO A 58 -45.28 -8.62 -3.72
C PRO A 58 -44.44 -9.22 -2.58
N PHE A 59 -43.23 -9.69 -2.89
CA PHE A 59 -42.21 -9.96 -1.89
C PHE A 59 -41.06 -8.96 -2.06
N PHE A 60 -40.77 -8.25 -0.96
CA PHE A 60 -39.69 -7.27 -0.76
C PHE A 60 -39.89 -5.84 -1.28
N SER A 61 -40.82 -5.09 -0.65
CA SER A 61 -40.64 -3.65 -0.42
C SER A 61 -40.28 -3.40 1.05
N LYS A 62 -39.08 -3.82 1.44
CA LYS A 62 -38.43 -3.26 2.63
C LYS A 62 -37.42 -2.23 2.14
N SER A 63 -37.86 -0.96 2.08
CA SER A 63 -36.95 0.17 2.16
C SER A 63 -36.02 -0.07 3.36
N PRO A 64 -34.70 0.17 3.27
CA PRO A 64 -33.84 0.08 4.43
C PRO A 64 -34.39 1.07 5.46
N LYS A 65 -34.90 0.55 6.58
CA LYS A 65 -35.18 1.39 7.75
C LYS A 65 -33.81 1.89 8.23
N GLU A 66 -33.53 3.16 7.98
CA GLU A 66 -32.52 3.86 8.75
C GLU A 66 -32.82 3.62 10.24
N PRO A 67 -31.82 3.24 11.05
CA PRO A 67 -32.04 3.07 12.47
C PRO A 67 -32.48 4.41 13.03
N LYS A 68 -33.64 4.44 13.70
CA LYS A 68 -34.08 5.60 14.49
C LYS A 68 -33.05 5.84 15.59
N THR A 69 -32.06 6.70 15.32
CA THR A 69 -31.08 7.13 16.30
C THR A 69 -31.73 8.14 17.23
N THR A 70 -32.14 7.69 18.41
CA THR A 70 -32.53 8.53 19.55
C THR A 70 -31.30 9.10 20.30
N GLY A 71 -30.10 9.02 19.70
CA GLY A 71 -28.84 9.51 20.28
C GLY A 71 -28.33 10.77 19.59
N THR A 72 -27.52 11.55 20.31
CA THR A 72 -26.86 12.79 19.84
C THR A 72 -25.79 12.56 18.79
N PHE A 73 -25.34 11.31 18.62
CA PHE A 73 -24.30 10.93 17.67
C PHE A 73 -24.88 10.48 16.33
N GLN A 74 -24.29 10.98 15.24
CA GLN A 74 -24.71 10.68 13.88
C GLN A 74 -23.51 10.34 12.99
N TRP A 75 -23.65 9.25 12.23
CA TRP A 75 -22.72 8.95 11.14
C TRP A 75 -23.08 9.80 9.92
N GLN A 76 -22.08 10.48 9.38
CA GLN A 76 -22.17 11.24 8.15
C GLN A 76 -21.87 10.36 6.93
N LYS A 77 -22.05 10.92 5.73
CA LYS A 77 -21.63 10.26 4.50
C LYS A 77 -20.12 9.94 4.59
N PRO A 78 -19.70 8.70 4.30
CA PRO A 78 -18.29 8.35 4.23
C PRO A 78 -17.54 9.24 3.21
N LEU A 79 -16.30 9.58 3.56
CA LEU A 79 -15.43 10.46 2.81
C LEU A 79 -14.49 9.66 1.89
N GLY A 80 -13.99 10.35 0.86
CA GLY A 80 -13.15 9.79 -0.19
C GLY A 80 -13.92 9.07 -1.30
N ALA A 81 -13.29 8.94 -2.46
CA ALA A 81 -13.92 8.36 -3.66
C ALA A 81 -14.43 6.92 -3.45
N ARG A 82 -13.82 6.18 -2.52
CA ARG A 82 -14.18 4.80 -2.17
C ARG A 82 -15.01 4.68 -0.89
N GLY A 83 -15.36 5.81 -0.25
CA GLY A 83 -16.01 5.81 1.06
C GLY A 83 -15.19 5.12 2.15
N SER A 84 -13.85 5.18 2.05
CA SER A 84 -12.91 4.48 2.93
C SER A 84 -12.63 5.19 4.25
N CYS A 85 -13.05 6.45 4.38
CA CYS A 85 -12.99 7.18 5.63
C CYS A 85 -14.41 7.37 6.18
N LEU A 86 -14.71 6.72 7.30
CA LEU A 86 -15.94 7.02 8.03
C LEU A 86 -15.82 8.40 8.67
N HIS A 87 -16.94 9.09 8.76
CA HIS A 87 -17.05 10.40 9.38
C HIS A 87 -18.30 10.41 10.26
N GLY A 88 -18.16 10.79 11.52
CA GLY A 88 -19.28 10.91 12.45
C GLY A 88 -19.14 12.13 13.34
N THR A 89 -20.25 12.57 13.92
CA THR A 89 -20.34 13.76 14.77
C THR A 89 -21.21 13.47 15.98
N ASN A 90 -20.77 13.89 17.16
CA ASN A 90 -21.63 14.00 18.35
C ASN A 90 -22.08 15.45 18.51
N LEU A 91 -23.38 15.65 18.77
CA LEU A 91 -23.99 16.97 18.83
C LEU A 91 -23.74 17.75 17.53
N THR A 92 -23.46 19.04 17.63
CA THR A 92 -23.09 19.92 16.52
C THR A 92 -21.68 20.48 16.79
N PRO A 93 -20.61 19.77 16.35
CA PRO A 93 -19.24 20.23 16.57
C PRO A 93 -18.97 21.54 15.84
N VAL A 94 -18.58 22.57 16.58
CA VAL A 94 -18.17 23.87 16.03
C VAL A 94 -16.72 23.79 15.57
N CYS A 95 -16.44 24.33 14.38
CA CYS A 95 -15.09 24.47 13.85
C CYS A 95 -14.34 25.61 14.55
N SER A 96 -13.15 25.31 15.07
CA SER A 96 -12.27 26.23 15.79
C SER A 96 -10.89 26.22 15.15
N SER A 97 -10.15 27.32 15.26
CA SER A 97 -8.73 27.32 14.86
C SER A 97 -7.88 26.40 15.76
N LYS A 98 -8.35 26.08 16.97
CA LYS A 98 -7.70 25.17 17.93
C LYS A 98 -8.27 23.76 17.81
N VAL A 99 -7.43 22.77 17.49
CA VAL A 99 -7.84 21.36 17.40
C VAL A 99 -7.14 20.52 18.48
N ALA A 100 -7.94 19.81 19.26
CA ALA A 100 -7.46 18.76 20.16
C ALA A 100 -7.83 17.42 19.51
N ALA A 101 -6.85 16.79 18.86
CA ALA A 101 -7.03 15.53 18.16
C ALA A 101 -6.57 14.34 19.03
N PHE A 102 -7.28 13.23 18.94
CA PHE A 102 -7.02 12.03 19.74
C PHE A 102 -7.11 10.75 18.90
N ASP A 103 -6.24 9.78 19.14
CA ASP A 103 -6.55 8.40 18.79
C ASP A 103 -7.69 7.86 19.69
N LEU A 104 -8.30 6.75 19.29
CA LEU A 104 -9.38 6.11 20.04
C LEU A 104 -8.86 4.96 20.94
N ASP A 105 -8.41 3.86 20.33
CA ASP A 105 -8.16 2.58 21.00
C ASP A 105 -6.75 2.55 21.61
N GLY A 106 -6.64 2.61 22.94
CA GLY A 106 -5.37 2.74 23.66
C GLY A 106 -5.11 4.16 24.18
N THR A 107 -5.92 5.13 23.71
CA THR A 107 -5.78 6.55 24.04
C THR A 107 -6.98 7.07 24.83
N LEU A 108 -8.17 7.15 24.20
CA LEU A 108 -9.39 7.56 24.88
C LEU A 108 -10.05 6.37 25.58
N ILE A 109 -10.10 5.22 24.92
CA ILE A 109 -10.64 3.98 25.48
C ILE A 109 -9.53 2.95 25.64
N LYS A 110 -9.74 1.94 26.48
CA LYS A 110 -8.85 0.77 26.53
C LYS A 110 -8.77 0.09 25.16
N PRO A 111 -7.63 -0.50 24.79
CA PRO A 111 -7.46 -1.10 23.48
C PRO A 111 -8.43 -2.27 23.27
N SER A 112 -8.80 -2.52 22.02
CA SER A 112 -9.69 -3.65 21.67
C SER A 112 -8.95 -5.00 21.61
N PHE A 113 -7.61 -5.00 21.61
CA PHE A 113 -6.76 -6.20 21.57
C PHE A 113 -5.42 -5.95 22.27
N GLY A 114 -4.69 -7.01 22.62
CA GLY A 114 -3.39 -6.90 23.27
C GLY A 114 -3.47 -6.68 24.79
N LYS A 115 -2.38 -6.18 25.38
CA LYS A 115 -2.24 -6.02 26.82
C LYS A 115 -3.20 -4.93 27.33
N GLY A 116 -4.00 -5.25 28.34
CA GLY A 116 -4.98 -4.32 28.92
C GLY A 116 -6.26 -4.15 28.12
N ALA A 117 -6.52 -5.02 27.13
CA ALA A 117 -7.71 -4.96 26.30
C ALA A 117 -8.99 -5.34 27.04
N VAL A 118 -10.10 -4.73 26.64
CA VAL A 118 -11.44 -5.06 27.16
C VAL A 118 -11.84 -6.47 26.70
N LYS A 119 -12.42 -7.26 27.61
CA LYS A 119 -12.94 -8.59 27.26
C LYS A 119 -14.09 -8.45 26.26
N LYS A 120 -14.14 -9.33 25.27
CA LYS A 120 -15.23 -9.32 24.27
C LYS A 120 -16.59 -9.50 24.96
N ALA A 121 -17.57 -8.73 24.51
CA ALA A 121 -18.95 -8.89 24.94
C ALA A 121 -19.47 -10.30 24.62
N SER A 122 -20.36 -10.81 25.47
CA SER A 122 -21.11 -12.03 25.20
C SER A 122 -22.02 -11.85 23.98
N LYS A 123 -22.37 -12.97 23.33
CA LYS A 123 -23.23 -12.95 22.13
C LYS A 123 -24.59 -12.32 22.47
N GLY A 124 -24.93 -11.22 21.79
CA GLY A 124 -26.18 -10.48 21.99
C GLY A 124 -26.12 -9.33 22.99
N ALA A 125 -25.00 -9.15 23.70
CA ALA A 125 -24.76 -7.98 24.54
C ALA A 125 -24.26 -6.78 23.69
N PRO A 126 -24.46 -5.53 24.17
CA PRO A 126 -23.86 -4.35 23.55
C PRO A 126 -22.32 -4.47 23.43
N PRO A 127 -21.70 -3.80 22.45
CA PRO A 127 -20.25 -3.79 22.31
C PRO A 127 -19.54 -3.37 23.61
N ALA A 128 -18.65 -4.22 24.11
CA ALA A 128 -17.87 -3.92 25.32
C ALA A 128 -16.78 -2.87 25.03
N TRP A 129 -16.68 -1.88 25.90
CA TRP A 129 -15.62 -0.87 25.90
C TRP A 129 -15.51 -0.25 27.29
N GLU A 130 -14.36 0.35 27.59
CA GLU A 130 -14.09 1.05 28.85
C GLU A 130 -13.20 2.27 28.56
N TRP A 131 -13.41 3.38 29.27
CA TRP A 131 -12.49 4.50 29.24
C TRP A 131 -11.06 4.05 29.58
N TRP A 132 -10.06 4.64 28.94
CA TRP A 132 -8.66 4.32 29.27
C TRP A 132 -8.36 4.73 30.72
N ARG A 133 -8.91 5.86 31.17
CA ARG A 133 -8.92 6.35 32.56
C ARG A 133 -10.21 7.12 32.84
N ASP A 134 -10.66 7.11 34.08
CA ASP A 134 -11.93 7.72 34.50
C ASP A 134 -11.98 9.25 34.32
N LYS A 135 -10.82 9.92 34.22
CA LYS A 135 -10.72 11.37 34.03
C LYS A 135 -10.88 11.84 32.58
N ILE A 136 -10.95 10.93 31.61
CA ILE A 136 -10.99 11.29 30.18
C ILE A 136 -12.24 12.11 29.82
N PRO A 137 -13.47 11.74 30.25
CA PRO A 137 -14.65 12.55 30.02
C PRO A 137 -14.47 14.01 30.43
N HIS A 138 -14.03 14.24 31.68
CA HIS A 138 -13.78 15.59 32.20
C HIS A 138 -12.72 16.33 31.39
N ALA A 139 -11.62 15.68 31.00
CA ALA A 139 -10.58 16.32 30.18
C ALA A 139 -11.09 16.75 28.80
N LEU A 140 -12.01 15.99 28.20
CA LEU A 140 -12.65 16.37 26.92
C LEU A 140 -13.64 17.53 27.10
N GLU A 141 -14.38 17.55 28.21
CA GLU A 141 -15.27 18.66 28.58
C GLU A 141 -14.49 19.97 28.80
N GLU A 142 -13.40 19.90 29.56
CA GLU A 142 -12.51 21.04 29.82
C GLU A 142 -11.96 21.62 28.51
N LEU A 143 -11.40 20.77 27.63
CA LEU A 143 -10.90 21.21 26.33
C LEU A 143 -12.00 21.83 25.44
N SER A 144 -13.19 21.24 25.45
CA SER A 144 -14.33 21.81 24.73
C SER A 144 -14.71 23.19 25.28
N SER A 145 -14.65 23.38 26.60
CA SER A 145 -14.92 24.68 27.24
C SER A 145 -13.84 25.73 26.95
N GLU A 146 -12.59 25.30 26.71
CA GLU A 146 -11.46 26.13 26.27
C GLU A 146 -11.48 26.47 24.76
N GLY A 147 -12.54 26.08 24.06
CA GLY A 147 -12.75 26.38 22.64
C GLY A 147 -11.97 25.49 21.68
N TYR A 148 -11.50 24.32 22.10
CA TYR A 148 -10.94 23.33 21.18
C TYR A 148 -12.05 22.59 20.42
N SER A 149 -11.87 22.43 19.11
CA SER A 149 -12.59 21.40 18.38
C SER A 149 -12.03 20.02 18.74
N ILE A 150 -12.86 19.18 19.35
CA ILE A 150 -12.49 17.81 19.70
C ILE A 150 -12.59 16.91 18.46
N VAL A 151 -11.48 16.28 18.08
CA VAL A 151 -11.39 15.41 16.90
C VAL A 151 -10.83 14.04 17.28
N ILE A 152 -11.46 12.98 16.82
CA ILE A 152 -10.97 11.61 16.97
C ILE A 152 -10.49 11.11 15.60
N ILE A 153 -9.26 10.61 15.53
CA ILE A 153 -8.61 10.13 14.30
C ILE A 153 -8.20 8.67 14.53
N SER A 154 -8.87 7.73 13.87
CA SER A 154 -8.72 6.31 14.20
C SER A 154 -8.44 5.41 12.98
N ASN A 155 -7.55 4.43 13.15
CA ASN A 155 -7.26 3.40 12.15
C ASN A 155 -8.10 2.15 12.43
N GLN A 156 -9.13 1.88 11.63
CA GLN A 156 -10.11 0.82 11.89
C GLN A 156 -10.23 -0.14 10.71
N ALA A 157 -9.23 -1.00 10.47
CA ALA A 157 -9.22 -1.95 9.35
C ALA A 157 -10.25 -3.10 9.51
N ILE A 158 -11.53 -2.75 9.65
CA ILE A 158 -12.66 -3.60 10.01
C ILE A 158 -13.71 -3.59 8.89
N LYS A 159 -14.44 -4.70 8.74
CA LYS A 159 -15.45 -4.88 7.69
C LYS A 159 -16.63 -5.71 8.23
N GLY A 160 -17.73 -5.73 7.47
CA GLY A 160 -18.90 -6.56 7.78
C GLY A 160 -19.47 -6.28 9.16
N THR A 161 -19.87 -7.34 9.88
CA THR A 161 -20.50 -7.23 11.20
C THR A 161 -19.64 -6.50 12.22
N SER A 162 -18.31 -6.70 12.21
CA SER A 162 -17.40 -5.99 13.12
C SER A 162 -17.43 -4.48 12.93
N LEU A 163 -17.66 -4.00 11.70
CA LEU A 163 -17.83 -2.58 11.43
C LEU A 163 -19.14 -2.06 12.04
N THR A 164 -20.25 -2.79 11.90
CA THR A 164 -21.53 -2.44 12.52
C THR A 164 -21.41 -2.35 14.04
N THR A 165 -20.81 -3.37 14.67
CA THR A 165 -20.55 -3.40 16.12
C THR A 165 -19.66 -2.24 16.57
N TRP A 166 -18.64 -1.88 15.78
CA TRP A 166 -17.78 -0.74 16.10
C TRP A 166 -18.52 0.60 15.97
N LYS A 167 -19.40 0.75 14.97
CA LYS A 167 -20.24 1.94 14.83
C LYS A 167 -21.19 2.12 16.03
N GLU A 168 -21.76 1.03 16.53
CA GLU A 168 -22.56 1.02 17.76
C GLU A 168 -21.70 1.38 18.98
N LYS A 169 -20.48 0.85 19.09
CA LYS A 169 -19.52 1.18 20.15
C LYS A 169 -19.27 2.69 20.24
N VAL A 170 -19.06 3.36 19.11
CA VAL A 170 -18.84 4.82 19.08
C VAL A 170 -20.07 5.59 19.57
N GLY A 171 -21.28 5.16 19.22
CA GLY A 171 -22.51 5.75 19.72
C GLY A 171 -22.65 5.62 21.25
N LEU A 172 -22.26 4.46 21.81
CA LEU A 172 -22.24 4.25 23.26
C LEU A 172 -21.23 5.16 23.97
N ILE A 173 -20.04 5.35 23.38
CA ILE A 173 -19.04 6.29 23.90
C ILE A 173 -19.61 7.71 23.93
N ALA A 174 -20.21 8.15 22.82
CA ALA A 174 -20.81 9.48 22.70
C ALA A 174 -21.89 9.73 23.77
N ALA A 175 -22.71 8.72 24.07
CA ALA A 175 -23.75 8.81 25.09
C ALA A 175 -23.23 9.06 26.52
N THR A 176 -21.94 8.75 26.78
CA THR A 176 -21.32 8.99 28.09
C THR A 176 -20.67 10.38 28.23
N ILE A 177 -20.61 11.16 27.15
CA ILE A 177 -20.12 12.55 27.12
C ILE A 177 -21.15 13.46 26.40
N PRO A 178 -22.37 13.60 26.96
CA PRO A 178 -23.49 14.28 26.29
C PRO A 178 -23.30 15.80 26.11
N SER A 179 -22.28 16.36 26.75
CA SER A 179 -21.90 17.78 26.76
C SER A 179 -20.77 18.12 25.78
N VAL A 180 -20.11 17.11 25.18
CA VAL A 180 -18.89 17.29 24.37
C VAL A 180 -19.20 17.13 22.88
N PRO A 181 -19.22 18.21 22.08
CA PRO A 181 -19.28 18.11 20.63
C PRO A 181 -17.94 17.58 20.11
N PHE A 182 -17.97 16.49 19.34
CA PHE A 182 -16.76 15.96 18.72
C PHE A 182 -17.01 15.43 17.32
N ARG A 183 -15.94 15.40 16.52
CA ARG A 183 -15.92 14.78 15.19
C ARG A 183 -15.02 13.54 15.22
N ILE A 184 -15.43 12.46 14.58
CA ILE A 184 -14.60 11.25 14.43
C ILE A 184 -14.37 10.96 12.95
N PHE A 185 -13.12 10.68 12.60
CA PHE A 185 -12.69 10.12 11.33
C PHE A 185 -12.10 8.73 11.57
N ALA A 186 -12.52 7.75 10.78
CA ALA A 186 -11.99 6.40 10.89
C ALA A 186 -11.68 5.77 9.53
N ALA A 187 -10.41 5.41 9.33
CA ALA A 187 -9.94 4.78 8.10
C ALA A 187 -10.21 3.27 8.13
N ILE A 188 -11.07 2.78 7.23
CA ILE A 188 -11.48 1.36 7.16
C ILE A 188 -10.70 0.51 6.15
N THR A 189 -9.84 1.15 5.37
CA THR A 189 -8.98 0.53 4.37
C THR A 189 -7.52 0.96 4.59
N LYS A 190 -6.65 0.53 3.67
CA LYS A 190 -5.20 0.76 3.71
C LYS A 190 -4.85 1.70 2.56
N ASP A 191 -5.14 2.97 2.77
CA ASP A 191 -5.05 4.00 1.74
C ASP A 191 -4.70 5.37 2.35
N GLU A 192 -4.94 6.46 1.62
CA GLU A 192 -4.60 7.83 1.99
C GLU A 192 -5.15 8.28 3.35
N TYR A 193 -6.19 7.64 3.87
CA TYR A 193 -6.79 7.99 5.15
C TYR A 193 -6.11 7.29 6.34
N ARG A 194 -5.40 6.19 6.12
CA ARG A 194 -4.84 5.40 7.22
C ARG A 194 -3.59 6.06 7.79
N LYS A 195 -3.59 6.41 9.08
CA LYS A 195 -2.40 6.93 9.78
C LYS A 195 -1.19 6.01 9.53
N PRO A 196 -0.01 6.57 9.18
CA PRO A 196 0.37 7.98 9.30
C PRO A 196 0.00 8.86 8.10
N MET A 197 -0.70 8.34 7.09
CA MET A 197 -1.12 9.14 5.94
C MET A 197 -2.03 10.32 6.37
N PRO A 198 -1.92 11.49 5.72
CA PRO A 198 -2.58 12.72 6.19
C PRO A 198 -4.05 12.83 5.77
N GLY A 199 -4.64 11.86 5.06
CA GLY A 199 -5.95 12.02 4.43
C GLY A 199 -7.08 12.42 5.38
N MET A 200 -7.13 11.88 6.60
CA MET A 200 -8.15 12.28 7.59
C MET A 200 -7.99 13.74 8.03
N TRP A 201 -6.75 14.24 8.12
CA TRP A 201 -6.47 15.65 8.43
C TRP A 201 -6.84 16.56 7.26
N ASN A 202 -6.56 16.14 6.03
CA ASN A 202 -6.90 16.92 4.83
C ASN A 202 -8.43 17.12 4.73
N GLU A 203 -9.23 16.11 5.07
CA GLU A 203 -10.69 16.25 5.15
C GLU A 203 -11.13 17.19 6.28
N LEU A 204 -10.49 17.11 7.45
CA LEU A 204 -10.75 18.05 8.54
C LEU A 204 -10.48 19.49 8.09
N GLN A 205 -9.32 19.75 7.47
CA GLN A 205 -8.98 21.06 6.93
C GLN A 205 -9.96 21.53 5.86
N ARG A 206 -10.42 20.63 4.97
CA ARG A 206 -11.43 20.94 3.96
C ARG A 206 -12.74 21.38 4.60
N ILE A 207 -13.24 20.62 5.57
CA ILE A 207 -14.47 20.93 6.31
C ILE A 207 -14.35 22.28 7.03
N PHE A 208 -13.23 22.53 7.72
CA PHE A 208 -13.04 23.77 8.48
C PHE A 208 -12.94 24.98 7.53
N LYS A 209 -12.31 24.79 6.36
CA LYS A 209 -12.23 25.83 5.34
C LYS A 209 -13.59 26.17 4.73
N GLU A 210 -14.50 25.20 4.62
CA GLU A 210 -15.89 25.44 4.19
C GLU A 210 -16.63 26.37 5.16
N ASP A 211 -16.29 26.29 6.45
CA ASP A 211 -16.77 27.20 7.50
C ASP A 211 -15.92 28.48 7.64
N GLY A 212 -14.98 28.73 6.73
CA GLY A 212 -14.09 29.90 6.75
C GLY A 212 -13.02 29.86 7.86
N ILE A 213 -12.79 28.70 8.48
CA ILE A 213 -11.84 28.52 9.58
C ILE A 213 -10.54 27.88 9.07
N GLN A 214 -9.42 28.52 9.42
CA GLN A 214 -8.10 27.95 9.24
C GLN A 214 -7.58 27.40 10.58
N ILE A 215 -7.15 26.14 10.57
CA ILE A 215 -6.58 25.49 11.77
C ILE A 215 -5.20 26.07 12.04
N ASP A 216 -4.99 26.55 13.26
CA ASP A 216 -3.68 26.94 13.78
C ASP A 216 -2.99 25.72 14.38
N ARG A 217 -1.97 25.25 13.68
CA ARG A 217 -1.19 24.06 14.03
C ARG A 217 -0.35 24.23 15.29
N THR A 218 0.03 25.47 15.63
CA THR A 218 0.93 25.76 16.75
C THR A 218 0.26 25.60 18.11
N VAL A 219 -1.06 25.81 18.16
CA VAL A 219 -1.91 25.68 19.36
C VAL A 219 -2.78 24.42 19.35
N SER A 220 -2.76 23.68 18.24
CA SER A 220 -3.40 22.36 18.10
C SER A 220 -2.47 21.25 18.56
N PHE A 221 -3.00 20.06 18.83
CA PHE A 221 -2.17 18.91 19.21
C PHE A 221 -2.84 17.58 18.90
N PHE A 222 -2.04 16.51 18.91
CA PHE A 222 -2.49 15.13 18.80
C PHE A 222 -2.05 14.30 20.00
N VAL A 223 -2.97 13.50 20.55
CA VAL A 223 -2.67 12.51 21.58
C VAL A 223 -2.89 11.10 21.02
N GLY A 224 -1.90 10.21 21.16
CA GLY A 224 -2.00 8.84 20.64
C GLY A 224 -1.01 7.88 21.30
N ASP A 225 -1.37 6.60 21.40
CA ASP A 225 -0.57 5.56 22.05
C ASP A 225 0.44 4.89 21.10
N ALA A 226 0.19 4.92 19.78
CA ALA A 226 1.12 4.37 18.78
C ALA A 226 2.31 5.32 18.56
N ALA A 227 3.16 5.44 19.59
CA ALA A 227 4.19 6.45 19.71
C ALA A 227 5.61 5.93 19.44
N GLY A 228 5.79 4.63 19.15
CA GLY A 228 7.07 4.02 18.85
C GLY A 228 8.00 3.81 20.04
N ARG A 229 7.47 3.81 21.27
CA ARG A 229 8.24 3.52 22.50
C ARG A 229 8.53 2.03 22.60
N ASP A 230 9.40 1.66 23.54
CA ASP A 230 9.67 0.26 23.86
C ASP A 230 8.36 -0.45 24.26
N GLY A 231 7.93 -1.44 23.48
CA GLY A 231 6.69 -2.19 23.70
C GLY A 231 5.44 -1.65 22.97
N ASP A 232 5.51 -0.47 22.34
CA ASP A 232 4.42 0.00 21.47
C ASP A 232 4.35 -0.88 20.21
N PHE A 233 3.13 -1.14 19.73
CA PHE A 233 2.93 -1.96 18.52
C PHE A 233 3.33 -1.23 17.22
N ALA A 234 3.33 0.11 17.24
CA ALA A 234 3.62 0.96 16.09
C ALA A 234 4.00 2.38 16.51
N SER A 235 4.41 3.20 15.54
CA SER A 235 4.69 4.63 15.66
C SER A 235 3.77 5.50 14.80
N THR A 236 2.59 4.98 14.41
CA THR A 236 1.71 5.63 13.44
C THR A 236 1.13 6.96 13.93
N ASP A 237 0.89 7.11 15.23
CA ASP A 237 0.31 8.33 15.79
C ASP A 237 1.32 9.46 15.82
N ARG A 238 2.53 9.16 16.32
CA ARG A 238 3.65 10.12 16.30
C ARG A 238 4.00 10.55 14.88
N LYS A 239 4.07 9.61 13.94
CA LYS A 239 4.32 9.90 12.52
C LYS A 239 3.21 10.73 11.89
N TRP A 240 1.96 10.46 12.23
CA TRP A 240 0.83 11.25 11.72
C TRP A 240 0.91 12.71 12.18
N ALA A 241 1.17 12.93 13.48
CA ALA A 241 1.36 14.28 14.02
C ALA A 241 2.54 15.01 13.35
N LEU A 242 3.65 14.32 13.09
CA LEU A 242 4.78 14.86 12.31
C LEU A 242 4.39 15.23 10.87
N ASN A 243 3.57 14.42 10.20
CA ASN A 243 3.15 14.68 8.82
C ASN A 243 2.22 15.89 8.71
N VAL A 244 1.29 16.05 9.67
CA VAL A 244 0.35 17.17 9.69
C VAL A 244 0.91 18.40 10.40
N ASP A 245 2.10 18.26 11.00
CA ASP A 245 2.90 19.30 11.64
C ASP A 245 2.18 19.93 12.85
N ILE A 246 1.79 19.09 13.82
CA ILE A 246 1.21 19.51 15.10
C ILE A 246 1.94 18.85 16.29
N PRO A 247 1.99 19.51 17.47
CA PRO A 247 2.46 18.92 18.72
C PRO A 247 1.86 17.53 19.00
N PHE A 248 2.70 16.61 19.47
CA PHE A 248 2.31 15.24 19.80
C PHE A 248 2.55 14.91 21.27
N PHE A 249 1.61 14.21 21.89
CA PHE A 249 1.72 13.67 23.24
C PHE A 249 1.26 12.22 23.29
N THR A 250 1.83 11.42 24.20
CA THR A 250 1.21 10.13 24.56
C THR A 250 0.07 10.34 25.56
N PRO A 251 -0.84 9.35 25.74
CA PRO A 251 -1.92 9.47 26.72
C PRO A 251 -1.40 9.68 28.16
N GLU A 252 -0.26 9.07 28.50
CA GLU A 252 0.39 9.23 29.80
C GLU A 252 0.97 10.64 29.98
N GLU A 253 1.66 11.16 28.97
CA GLU A 253 2.20 12.53 28.99
C GLU A 253 1.06 13.55 29.11
N TYR A 254 0.00 13.39 28.32
CA TYR A 254 -1.07 14.37 28.25
C TYR A 254 -2.03 14.30 29.45
N PHE A 255 -2.63 13.13 29.70
CA PHE A 255 -3.65 12.99 30.73
C PHE A 255 -3.05 12.77 32.11
N LEU A 256 -1.96 12.00 32.22
CA LEU A 256 -1.34 11.68 33.52
C LEU A 256 -0.23 12.66 33.91
N LYS A 257 0.13 13.60 33.03
CA LYS A 257 1.21 14.57 33.24
C LYS A 257 2.56 13.89 33.55
N GLN A 258 2.77 12.70 32.99
CA GLN A 258 4.03 12.00 33.12
C GLN A 258 5.14 12.71 32.31
N PRO A 259 6.42 12.53 32.69
CA PRO A 259 7.53 13.09 31.93
C PRO A 259 7.54 12.62 30.47
N VAL A 260 7.92 13.53 29.57
CA VAL A 260 8.02 13.25 28.13
C VAL A 260 9.03 12.13 27.88
N GLN A 261 8.59 11.10 27.16
CA GLN A 261 9.45 9.99 26.76
C GLN A 261 10.21 10.34 25.48
N ARG A 262 11.53 10.44 25.61
CA ARG A 262 12.43 10.78 24.48
C ARG A 262 12.92 9.57 23.70
N LYS A 263 12.79 8.37 24.24
CA LYS A 263 13.23 7.13 23.59
C LYS A 263 12.08 6.54 22.77
N PHE A 264 12.15 6.68 21.47
CA PHE A 264 11.22 6.06 20.52
C PHE A 264 11.92 5.75 19.19
N LYS A 265 11.33 4.86 18.40
CA LYS A 265 11.81 4.47 17.07
C LYS A 265 10.74 4.74 16.01
N LEU A 266 11.15 5.40 14.93
CA LEU A 266 10.31 5.63 13.76
C LEU A 266 10.80 4.73 12.62
N ASP A 267 10.17 3.56 12.47
CA ASP A 267 10.50 2.62 11.39
C ASP A 267 10.00 3.10 10.02
N GLY A 268 10.57 2.57 8.94
CA GLY A 268 10.20 2.90 7.57
C GLY A 268 11.18 3.86 6.90
N PHE A 269 10.82 4.32 5.70
CA PHE A 269 11.67 5.21 4.92
C PHE A 269 11.68 6.62 5.52
N ASN A 270 12.87 7.16 5.76
CA ASN A 270 13.09 8.55 6.14
C ASN A 270 13.90 9.21 5.05
N VAL A 271 13.40 10.33 4.51
CA VAL A 271 14.07 11.10 3.46
C VAL A 271 15.47 11.59 3.86
N ALA A 272 15.70 11.79 5.16
CA ALA A 272 17.02 12.18 5.68
C ALA A 272 18.09 11.09 5.46
N ASN A 273 17.69 9.84 5.24
CA ASN A 273 18.60 8.72 4.97
C ASN A 273 18.97 8.59 3.48
N LEU A 274 18.42 9.44 2.61
CA LEU A 274 18.71 9.39 1.19
C LEU A 274 20.07 10.02 0.89
N SER A 275 20.97 9.24 0.28
CA SER A 275 22.27 9.72 -0.18
C SER A 275 22.14 10.74 -1.31
N GLN A 276 22.96 11.80 -1.26
CA GLN A 276 23.09 12.74 -2.36
C GLN A 276 24.10 12.21 -3.37
N LEU A 277 23.60 11.76 -4.53
CA LEU A 277 24.40 11.22 -5.62
C LEU A 277 24.01 11.89 -6.95
N PRO A 278 24.92 12.00 -7.94
CA PRO A 278 24.56 12.49 -9.27
C PRO A 278 23.56 11.54 -9.93
N LEU A 279 22.67 12.05 -10.80
CA LEU A 279 21.60 11.26 -11.42
C LEU A 279 22.15 10.02 -12.16
N PHE A 280 23.28 10.18 -12.86
CA PHE A 280 23.92 9.09 -13.59
C PHE A 280 25.32 8.82 -13.03
N SER A 281 25.69 7.55 -12.94
CA SER A 281 27.04 7.12 -12.55
C SER A 281 27.52 5.97 -13.45
N PRO A 282 28.69 6.09 -14.11
CA PRO A 282 29.56 7.27 -14.14
C PRO A 282 28.89 8.47 -14.82
N ALA A 283 29.22 9.67 -14.35
CA ALA A 283 28.62 10.92 -14.83
C ALA A 283 29.23 11.41 -16.17
N HIS A 284 30.44 10.96 -16.50
CA HIS A 284 31.18 11.42 -17.68
C HIS A 284 30.76 10.73 -18.99
N THR A 285 30.17 9.54 -18.94
CA THR A 285 29.64 8.90 -20.15
C THR A 285 28.25 9.48 -20.48
N PRO A 286 27.94 9.79 -21.74
CA PRO A 286 26.68 10.41 -22.09
C PRO A 286 25.52 9.40 -21.97
N VAL A 287 24.31 9.91 -21.70
CA VAL A 287 23.10 9.07 -21.64
C VAL A 287 22.74 8.54 -23.03
N ILE A 288 22.88 9.38 -24.06
CA ILE A 288 22.72 9.02 -25.47
C ILE A 288 24.11 9.05 -26.12
N PRO A 289 24.54 8.00 -26.84
CA PRO A 289 25.86 7.97 -27.46
C PRO A 289 26.00 9.04 -28.53
N GLU A 290 27.21 9.60 -28.64
CA GLU A 290 27.62 10.50 -29.71
C GLU A 290 28.91 9.96 -30.35
N PRO A 291 28.93 9.66 -31.67
CA PRO A 291 27.81 9.72 -32.61
C PRO A 291 26.69 8.73 -32.26
N ARG A 292 25.46 9.03 -32.70
CA ARG A 292 24.33 8.12 -32.49
C ARG A 292 24.58 6.81 -33.23
N GLN A 293 24.31 5.71 -32.54
CA GLN A 293 24.29 4.36 -33.09
C GLN A 293 22.99 3.67 -32.65
N GLN A 294 22.49 2.75 -33.48
CA GLN A 294 21.34 1.95 -33.10
C GLN A 294 21.72 1.06 -31.91
N GLU A 295 20.89 1.03 -30.87
CA GLU A 295 21.15 0.23 -29.67
C GLU A 295 19.88 -0.26 -28.99
N VAL A 296 20.06 -1.21 -28.07
CA VAL A 296 19.05 -1.60 -27.08
C VAL A 296 19.48 -1.09 -25.71
N VAL A 297 18.59 -0.36 -25.03
CA VAL A 297 18.79 0.05 -23.64
C VAL A 297 17.90 -0.79 -22.74
N LEU A 298 18.52 -1.49 -21.78
CA LEU A 298 17.83 -2.37 -20.85
C LEU A 298 17.79 -1.73 -19.46
N PHE A 299 16.59 -1.42 -18.96
CA PHE A 299 16.43 -0.89 -17.61
C PHE A 299 16.35 -2.02 -16.58
N VAL A 300 16.98 -1.83 -15.42
CA VAL A 300 16.95 -2.79 -14.31
C VAL A 300 16.67 -2.03 -13.01
N GLY A 301 15.74 -2.51 -12.19
CA GLY A 301 15.50 -1.93 -10.86
C GLY A 301 14.05 -2.09 -10.37
N TYR A 302 13.84 -1.82 -9.09
CA TYR A 302 12.51 -1.91 -8.45
C TYR A 302 11.45 -1.10 -9.23
N PRO A 303 10.18 -1.55 -9.26
CA PRO A 303 9.08 -0.66 -9.60
C PRO A 303 9.10 0.57 -8.68
N GLY A 304 8.63 1.72 -9.15
CA GLY A 304 8.60 2.95 -8.33
C GLY A 304 9.89 3.78 -8.28
N LEU A 305 11.01 3.33 -8.85
CA LEU A 305 12.27 4.11 -8.91
C LEU A 305 12.39 5.09 -10.10
N GLY A 306 11.30 5.38 -10.80
CA GLY A 306 11.30 6.41 -11.85
C GLY A 306 11.80 5.97 -13.23
N LYS A 307 11.89 4.66 -13.48
CA LYS A 307 12.28 4.08 -14.80
C LYS A 307 11.55 4.71 -15.98
N SER A 308 10.22 4.66 -15.99
CA SER A 308 9.42 5.27 -17.06
C SER A 308 9.67 6.78 -17.18
N THR A 309 9.79 7.51 -16.07
CA THR A 309 10.12 8.95 -16.12
C THR A 309 11.45 9.22 -16.82
N ILE A 310 12.48 8.42 -16.55
CA ILE A 310 13.78 8.51 -17.23
C ILE A 310 13.66 8.09 -18.70
N CYS A 311 12.88 7.05 -19.00
CA CYS A 311 12.61 6.61 -20.37
C CYS A 311 12.04 7.75 -21.22
N GLU A 312 10.91 8.32 -20.79
CA GLU A 312 10.24 9.40 -21.49
C GLU A 312 11.15 10.62 -21.67
N ARG A 313 11.85 11.03 -20.61
CA ARG A 313 12.64 12.27 -20.65
C ARG A 313 13.89 12.15 -21.52
N TYR A 314 14.67 11.09 -21.36
CA TYR A 314 16.01 11.02 -21.93
C TYR A 314 16.06 10.23 -23.24
N PHE A 315 15.15 9.27 -23.46
CA PHE A 315 15.22 8.35 -24.59
C PHE A 315 14.11 8.59 -25.61
N VAL A 316 12.84 8.62 -25.17
CA VAL A 316 11.69 8.82 -26.08
C VAL A 316 11.78 10.16 -26.80
N SER A 317 12.13 11.23 -26.07
CA SER A 317 12.38 12.57 -26.66
C SER A 317 13.51 12.60 -27.70
N LYS A 318 14.32 11.54 -27.79
CA LYS A 318 15.44 11.38 -28.70
C LYS A 318 15.18 10.35 -29.81
N GLY A 319 13.95 9.83 -29.89
CA GLY A 319 13.50 8.91 -30.94
C GLY A 319 13.62 7.43 -30.59
N TYR A 320 13.82 7.09 -29.31
CA TYR A 320 13.80 5.68 -28.88
C TYR A 320 12.37 5.18 -28.74
N GLU A 321 12.12 3.95 -29.20
CA GLU A 321 10.87 3.25 -28.94
C GLU A 321 10.85 2.71 -27.50
N ARG A 322 9.81 3.05 -26.74
CA ARG A 322 9.62 2.52 -25.38
C ARG A 322 8.84 1.21 -25.42
N ILE A 323 9.47 0.15 -24.94
CA ILE A 323 8.91 -1.20 -24.87
C ILE A 323 8.69 -1.57 -23.40
N ASN A 324 7.43 -1.73 -23.01
CA ASN A 324 7.04 -2.04 -21.63
C ASN A 324 6.04 -3.22 -21.59
N GLN A 325 6.30 -4.18 -20.71
CA GLN A 325 5.45 -5.34 -20.50
C GLN A 325 4.09 -4.99 -19.88
N ASP A 326 3.97 -3.92 -19.10
CA ASP A 326 2.67 -3.50 -18.54
C ASP A 326 1.68 -3.15 -19.66
N THR A 327 2.17 -2.59 -20.77
CA THR A 327 1.36 -2.26 -21.95
C THR A 327 1.20 -3.43 -22.90
N LEU A 328 2.26 -4.22 -23.12
CA LEU A 328 2.27 -5.34 -24.08
C LEU A 328 1.75 -6.66 -23.48
N GLY A 329 1.61 -6.75 -22.16
CA GLY A 329 1.12 -7.88 -21.38
C GLY A 329 2.17 -8.96 -21.09
N THR A 330 2.91 -9.44 -22.10
CA THR A 330 3.81 -10.60 -21.94
C THR A 330 5.24 -10.33 -22.41
N ARG A 331 6.21 -11.01 -21.77
CA ARG A 331 7.62 -10.93 -22.13
C ARG A 331 7.91 -11.33 -23.59
N PRO A 332 7.33 -12.42 -24.15
CA PRO A 332 7.50 -12.73 -25.58
C PRO A 332 7.05 -11.60 -26.50
N LYS A 333 5.95 -10.89 -26.18
CA LYS A 333 5.53 -9.71 -26.95
C LYS A 333 6.53 -8.56 -26.85
N CYS A 334 7.14 -8.34 -25.68
CA CYS A 334 8.23 -7.36 -25.54
C CYS A 334 9.45 -7.73 -26.37
N VAL A 335 9.85 -9.02 -26.37
CA VAL A 335 10.98 -9.51 -27.18
C VAL A 335 10.69 -9.30 -28.67
N ALA A 336 9.48 -9.64 -29.13
CA ALA A 336 9.07 -9.41 -30.51
C ALA A 336 9.05 -7.92 -30.89
N ALA A 337 8.63 -7.04 -29.97
CA ALA A 337 8.68 -5.59 -30.18
C ALA A 337 10.13 -5.09 -30.31
N VAL A 338 11.07 -5.62 -29.50
CA VAL A 338 12.50 -5.28 -29.64
C VAL A 338 13.01 -5.73 -31.00
N GLU A 339 12.71 -6.97 -31.42
CA GLU A 339 13.12 -7.47 -32.74
C GLU A 339 12.57 -6.59 -33.88
N LYS A 340 11.30 -6.19 -33.80
CA LYS A 340 10.68 -5.30 -34.79
C LYS A 340 11.36 -3.94 -34.83
N SER A 341 11.58 -3.30 -33.68
CA SER A 341 12.25 -2.01 -33.59
C SER A 341 13.64 -2.05 -34.23
N LEU A 342 14.38 -3.14 -33.96
CA LEU A 342 15.71 -3.35 -34.53
C LEU A 342 15.70 -3.57 -36.04
N GLN A 343 14.72 -4.32 -36.57
CA GLN A 343 14.53 -4.50 -38.02
C GLN A 343 14.26 -3.17 -38.73
N GLU A 344 13.54 -2.26 -38.08
CA GLU A 344 13.19 -0.94 -38.62
C GLU A 344 14.33 0.10 -38.48
N GLY A 345 15.48 -0.28 -37.92
CA GLY A 345 16.60 0.64 -37.70
C GLY A 345 16.43 1.58 -36.50
N THR A 346 15.41 1.35 -35.67
CA THR A 346 15.07 2.18 -34.51
C THR A 346 15.77 1.65 -33.25
N SER A 347 16.23 2.57 -32.38
CA SER A 347 16.74 2.19 -31.05
C SER A 347 15.58 2.05 -30.07
N CYS A 348 15.68 1.15 -29.11
CA CYS A 348 14.59 0.92 -28.16
C CYS A 348 15.06 0.84 -26.70
N VAL A 349 14.14 1.15 -25.79
CA VAL A 349 14.31 0.98 -24.35
C VAL A 349 13.35 -0.08 -23.85
N VAL A 350 13.86 -1.10 -23.16
CA VAL A 350 13.06 -2.08 -22.45
C VAL A 350 12.83 -1.61 -21.01
N ASP A 351 11.71 -0.91 -20.79
CA ASP A 351 11.29 -0.33 -19.50
C ASP A 351 10.53 -1.37 -18.65
N ASN A 352 11.25 -2.42 -18.25
CA ASN A 352 10.75 -3.46 -17.34
C ASN A 352 11.62 -3.51 -16.06
N THR A 353 11.28 -4.38 -15.12
CA THR A 353 12.10 -4.56 -13.90
C THR A 353 13.39 -5.36 -14.14
N ASN A 354 13.36 -6.37 -15.03
CA ASN A 354 14.53 -7.12 -15.51
C ASN A 354 15.47 -7.63 -14.39
N ARG A 355 14.87 -8.24 -13.37
CA ARG A 355 15.50 -8.53 -12.07
C ARG A 355 16.66 -9.53 -12.08
N ASP A 356 16.61 -10.57 -12.91
CA ASP A 356 17.56 -11.70 -12.93
C ASP A 356 18.25 -11.87 -14.28
N VAL A 357 19.39 -12.58 -14.30
CA VAL A 357 20.17 -12.84 -15.52
C VAL A 357 19.32 -13.56 -16.57
N GLN A 358 18.48 -14.51 -16.15
CA GLN A 358 17.64 -15.29 -17.07
C GLN A 358 16.64 -14.39 -17.83
N THR A 359 16.02 -13.43 -17.15
CA THR A 359 15.10 -12.46 -17.77
C THR A 359 15.83 -11.54 -18.72
N ARG A 360 17.02 -11.05 -18.32
CA ARG A 360 17.82 -10.15 -19.16
C ARG A 360 18.38 -10.83 -20.41
N LYS A 361 18.71 -12.12 -20.32
CA LYS A 361 19.24 -12.94 -21.42
C LYS A 361 18.36 -12.89 -22.68
N TYR A 362 17.04 -12.84 -22.54
CA TYR A 362 16.13 -12.75 -23.70
C TYR A 362 16.40 -11.52 -24.58
N TYR A 363 16.73 -10.38 -23.97
CA TYR A 363 17.00 -9.14 -24.69
C TYR A 363 18.45 -9.06 -25.19
N VAL A 364 19.39 -9.57 -24.39
CA VAL A 364 20.80 -9.72 -24.79
C VAL A 364 20.92 -10.59 -26.05
N ASP A 365 20.21 -11.72 -26.10
CA ASP A 365 20.27 -12.63 -27.24
C ASP A 365 19.69 -12.00 -28.51
N VAL A 366 18.64 -11.17 -28.40
CA VAL A 366 18.11 -10.38 -29.53
C VAL A 366 19.12 -9.35 -30.01
N ALA A 367 19.72 -8.56 -29.11
CA ALA A 367 20.73 -7.58 -29.49
C ALA A 367 21.92 -8.25 -30.20
N ARG A 368 22.37 -9.42 -29.71
CA ARG A 368 23.43 -10.23 -30.34
C ARG A 368 23.03 -10.72 -31.73
N LYS A 369 21.79 -11.21 -31.91
CA LYS A 369 21.26 -11.67 -33.21
C LYS A 369 21.30 -10.56 -34.26
N PHE A 370 20.94 -9.34 -33.88
CA PHE A 370 20.95 -8.17 -34.76
C PHE A 370 22.30 -7.44 -34.83
N LYS A 371 23.31 -7.90 -34.07
CA LYS A 371 24.64 -7.30 -33.98
C LYS A 371 24.61 -5.82 -33.56
N VAL A 372 23.66 -5.46 -32.72
CA VAL A 372 23.55 -4.11 -32.14
C VAL A 372 24.06 -4.12 -30.69
N PRO A 373 24.69 -3.03 -30.22
CA PRO A 373 25.08 -2.91 -28.82
C PRO A 373 23.86 -2.91 -27.91
N ILE A 374 24.03 -3.48 -26.71
CA ILE A 374 23.07 -3.39 -25.61
C ILE A 374 23.75 -2.72 -24.40
N ARG A 375 23.09 -1.73 -23.80
CA ARG A 375 23.52 -1.07 -22.56
C ARG A 375 22.54 -1.35 -21.44
N CYS A 376 23.04 -1.45 -20.21
CA CYS A 376 22.23 -1.69 -19.03
C CYS A 376 22.17 -0.44 -18.15
N PHE A 377 20.97 0.01 -17.80
CA PHE A 377 20.74 1.13 -16.89
C PHE A 377 20.15 0.59 -15.58
N VAL A 378 20.96 0.60 -14.52
CA VAL A 378 20.62 0.05 -13.20
C VAL A 378 20.12 1.18 -12.31
N PHE A 379 18.82 1.21 -12.07
CA PHE A 379 18.17 2.16 -11.17
C PHE A 379 18.45 1.77 -9.73
N THR A 380 19.27 2.59 -9.07
CA THR A 380 19.70 2.37 -7.70
C THR A 380 18.66 2.94 -6.73
N GLY A 381 18.50 2.27 -5.60
CA GLY A 381 17.53 2.64 -4.58
C GLY A 381 17.14 1.43 -3.73
N SER A 382 16.84 1.68 -2.46
CA SER A 382 16.40 0.62 -1.56
C SER A 382 14.95 0.21 -1.87
N MET A 383 14.54 -0.97 -1.38
CA MET A 383 13.15 -1.41 -1.49
C MET A 383 12.20 -0.45 -0.77
N GLU A 384 12.64 0.12 0.35
CA GLU A 384 11.90 1.09 1.16
C GLU A 384 11.66 2.39 0.39
N LEU A 385 12.68 2.92 -0.31
CA LEU A 385 12.51 4.08 -1.19
C LEU A 385 11.54 3.79 -2.34
N ALA A 386 11.67 2.62 -2.97
CA ALA A 386 10.81 2.20 -4.06
C ALA A 386 9.34 2.09 -3.60
N TRP A 387 9.13 1.51 -2.41
CA TRP A 387 7.82 1.40 -1.78
C TRP A 387 7.24 2.75 -1.38
N HIS A 388 8.07 3.62 -0.79
CA HIS A 388 7.70 4.98 -0.44
C HIS A 388 7.23 5.79 -1.66
N ASN A 389 7.96 5.73 -2.77
CA ASN A 389 7.57 6.37 -4.02
C ASN A 389 6.25 5.83 -4.58
N ASN A 390 5.99 4.53 -4.38
CA ASN A 390 4.73 3.91 -4.78
C ASN A 390 3.56 4.45 -3.94
N LEU A 391 3.73 4.56 -2.62
CA LEU A 391 2.73 5.17 -1.73
C LEU A 391 2.49 6.64 -2.05
N TYR A 392 3.55 7.41 -2.28
CA TYR A 392 3.46 8.82 -2.65
C TYR A 392 2.61 9.01 -3.91
N ARG A 393 2.94 8.27 -4.98
CA ARG A 393 2.24 8.36 -6.27
C ARG A 393 0.79 7.89 -6.21
N ALA A 394 0.49 6.89 -5.37
CA ALA A 394 -0.86 6.36 -5.25
C ALA A 394 -1.78 7.23 -4.36
N TYR A 395 -1.21 7.81 -3.29
CA TYR A 395 -2.02 8.33 -2.18
C TYR A 395 -1.65 9.72 -1.66
N ASN A 396 -0.47 10.26 -1.98
CA ASN A 396 0.01 11.49 -1.35
C ASN A 396 0.48 12.59 -2.32
N LEU A 397 0.12 12.50 -3.61
CA LEU A 397 0.32 13.61 -4.54
C LEU A 397 -0.53 14.83 -4.09
N PRO A 398 0.04 16.05 -4.08
CA PRO A 398 -0.74 17.25 -3.82
C PRO A 398 -1.80 17.45 -4.91
N LEU A 399 -2.92 18.12 -4.57
CA LEU A 399 -4.04 18.34 -5.50
C LEU A 399 -3.60 19.09 -6.77
N SER A 400 -2.65 20.01 -6.64
CA SER A 400 -2.03 20.76 -7.75
C SER A 400 -1.34 19.86 -8.79
N SER A 401 -0.89 18.67 -8.39
CA SER A 401 -0.22 17.70 -9.25
C SER A 401 -1.10 16.54 -9.64
N ALA A 402 -2.02 16.13 -8.77
CA ALA A 402 -3.01 15.09 -9.05
C ALA A 402 -3.93 15.47 -10.23
N SER A 403 -4.14 16.76 -10.49
CA SER A 403 -4.89 17.24 -11.66
C SER A 403 -4.11 17.18 -12.97
N ARG A 404 -2.77 17.10 -12.93
CA ARG A 404 -1.87 17.13 -14.09
C ARG A 404 -1.40 15.74 -14.53
N GLN A 405 -1.63 14.71 -13.72
CA GLN A 405 -1.13 13.36 -13.97
C GLN A 405 -2.24 12.34 -13.76
N GLU A 406 -2.22 11.26 -14.55
CA GLU A 406 -3.14 10.15 -14.35
C GLU A 406 -2.95 9.53 -12.97
N LYS A 407 -4.07 9.22 -12.31
CA LYS A 407 -4.08 8.55 -11.01
C LYS A 407 -3.41 7.19 -11.15
N ARG A 408 -2.40 6.95 -10.32
CA ARG A 408 -1.69 5.67 -10.30
C ARG A 408 -2.24 4.77 -9.22
N ASP A 409 -2.54 3.54 -9.60
CA ASP A 409 -2.86 2.50 -8.62
C ASP A 409 -1.60 2.07 -7.86
N LEU A 410 -1.82 1.61 -6.63
CA LEU A 410 -0.76 1.09 -5.79
C LEU A 410 -0.23 -0.22 -6.39
N VAL A 411 1.05 -0.25 -6.76
CA VAL A 411 1.71 -1.50 -7.14
C VAL A 411 1.75 -2.44 -5.92
N PRO A 412 1.33 -3.71 -6.03
CA PRO A 412 1.31 -4.63 -4.89
C PRO A 412 2.68 -4.81 -4.25
N TYR A 413 2.73 -4.88 -2.90
CA TYR A 413 3.99 -5.08 -2.15
C TYR A 413 4.76 -6.33 -2.59
N LEU A 414 4.04 -7.37 -3.04
CA LEU A 414 4.64 -8.60 -3.57
C LEU A 414 5.55 -8.36 -4.78
N ALA A 415 5.29 -7.34 -5.60
CA ALA A 415 6.15 -7.00 -6.73
C ALA A 415 7.54 -6.54 -6.26
N PHE A 416 7.61 -5.84 -5.12
CA PHE A 416 8.85 -5.35 -4.52
C PHE A 416 9.61 -6.48 -3.84
N THR A 417 8.95 -7.31 -3.02
CA THR A 417 9.61 -8.45 -2.37
C THR A 417 10.06 -9.50 -3.38
N SER A 418 9.25 -9.76 -4.42
CA SER A 418 9.62 -10.66 -5.52
C SER A 418 10.82 -10.14 -6.30
N PHE A 419 10.89 -8.84 -6.57
CA PHE A 419 12.10 -8.25 -7.17
C PHE A 419 13.32 -8.50 -6.28
N ARG A 420 13.25 -8.13 -4.99
CA ARG A 420 14.36 -8.28 -4.04
C ARG A 420 14.88 -9.71 -3.97
N ASN A 421 13.97 -10.69 -3.87
CA ASN A 421 14.31 -12.09 -3.67
C ASN A 421 14.95 -12.73 -4.91
N ASN A 422 14.69 -12.18 -6.10
CA ASN A 422 15.20 -12.72 -7.36
C ASN A 422 16.21 -11.76 -8.02
N TYR A 423 16.66 -10.71 -7.33
CA TYR A 423 17.55 -9.73 -7.94
C TYR A 423 18.96 -10.29 -8.06
N GLU A 424 19.52 -10.20 -9.26
CA GLU A 424 20.92 -10.52 -9.55
C GLU A 424 21.56 -9.29 -10.17
N GLU A 425 22.62 -8.76 -9.53
CA GLU A 425 23.34 -7.56 -9.98
C GLU A 425 23.83 -7.73 -11.42
N PRO A 426 23.52 -6.79 -12.34
CA PRO A 426 23.99 -6.86 -13.71
C PRO A 426 25.52 -6.84 -13.83
N SER A 427 26.06 -7.66 -14.72
CA SER A 427 27.51 -7.74 -14.97
C SER A 427 27.84 -7.66 -16.46
N LEU A 428 29.03 -7.13 -16.80
CA LEU A 428 29.48 -7.02 -18.19
C LEU A 428 29.58 -8.40 -18.89
N SER A 429 29.81 -9.47 -18.12
CA SER A 429 29.83 -10.85 -18.63
C SER A 429 28.50 -11.32 -19.22
N GLU A 430 27.39 -10.65 -18.94
CA GLU A 430 26.12 -10.94 -19.61
C GLU A 430 26.12 -10.49 -21.08
N GLY A 431 27.01 -9.58 -21.48
CA GLY A 431 27.12 -9.07 -22.85
C GLY A 431 26.75 -7.60 -23.04
N TYR A 432 26.69 -6.80 -21.96
CA TYR A 432 26.47 -5.36 -22.06
C TYR A 432 27.73 -4.64 -22.53
N SER A 433 27.55 -3.65 -23.40
CA SER A 433 28.60 -2.71 -23.81
C SER A 433 28.93 -1.68 -22.74
N GLU A 434 27.94 -1.31 -21.91
CA GLU A 434 28.09 -0.40 -20.76
C GLU A 434 27.05 -0.77 -19.70
N ILE A 435 27.42 -0.61 -18.42
CA ILE A 435 26.47 -0.59 -17.30
C ILE A 435 26.54 0.80 -16.67
N LYS A 436 25.41 1.51 -16.68
CA LYS A 436 25.25 2.83 -16.09
C LYS A 436 24.26 2.77 -14.93
N LYS A 437 24.65 3.31 -13.77
CA LYS A 437 23.76 3.45 -12.62
C LYS A 437 22.93 4.72 -12.77
N VAL A 438 21.65 4.63 -12.42
CA VAL A 438 20.71 5.75 -12.35
C VAL A 438 20.34 5.93 -10.88
N ASN A 439 20.91 6.94 -10.22
CA ASN A 439 20.62 7.22 -8.82
C ASN A 439 19.29 7.97 -8.68
N TRP A 440 18.60 7.73 -7.57
CA TRP A 440 17.34 8.38 -7.33
C TRP A 440 17.53 9.81 -6.82
N ILE A 441 16.83 10.77 -7.44
CA ILE A 441 16.79 12.18 -7.06
C ILE A 441 15.33 12.63 -7.04
N PHE A 442 14.96 13.43 -6.04
CA PHE A 442 13.65 14.06 -6.00
C PHE A 442 13.58 15.21 -7.01
N GLU A 443 12.51 15.24 -7.79
CA GLU A 443 12.18 16.34 -8.69
C GLU A 443 10.71 16.67 -8.55
N GLY A 444 10.42 17.95 -8.32
CA GLY A 444 9.07 18.45 -8.11
C GLY A 444 9.09 19.84 -7.48
N THR A 445 7.90 20.39 -7.25
CA THR A 445 7.71 21.63 -6.50
C THR A 445 8.01 21.42 -5.01
N GLU A 446 8.13 22.51 -4.25
CA GLU A 446 8.28 22.43 -2.80
C GLU A 446 7.06 21.79 -2.11
N GLU A 447 5.85 21.95 -2.66
CA GLU A 447 4.64 21.28 -2.17
C GLU A 447 4.73 19.75 -2.39
N GLU A 448 5.13 19.33 -3.58
CA GLU A 448 5.36 17.91 -3.90
C GLU A 448 6.46 17.32 -3.00
N LYS A 449 7.54 18.06 -2.79
CA LYS A 449 8.65 17.66 -1.92
C LYS A 449 8.20 17.52 -0.47
N LYS A 450 7.39 18.46 0.02
CA LYS A 450 6.81 18.42 1.37
C LYS A 450 5.97 17.15 1.55
N ASN A 451 5.07 16.85 0.61
CA ASN A 451 4.25 15.65 0.68
C ASN A 451 5.07 14.36 0.51
N TRP A 452 6.04 14.34 -0.40
CA TRP A 452 6.94 13.22 -0.57
C TRP A 452 7.81 12.99 0.68
N SER A 453 8.12 14.04 1.45
CA SER A 453 8.95 13.94 2.65
C SER A 453 8.21 13.48 3.90
N MET A 454 6.90 13.28 3.82
CA MET A 454 6.09 12.73 4.92
C MET A 454 6.43 11.26 5.19
N TRP A 455 6.15 10.79 6.40
CA TRP A 455 6.15 9.38 6.74
C TRP A 455 4.98 8.67 6.03
N LEU A 456 5.27 7.94 4.96
CA LEU A 456 4.26 7.18 4.22
C LEU A 456 4.36 5.71 4.57
N GLN A 457 3.25 5.14 5.04
CA GLN A 457 3.24 3.75 5.48
C GLN A 457 1.84 3.15 5.41
N ILE A 458 1.75 1.89 4.96
CA ILE A 458 0.55 1.07 5.11
C ILE A 458 0.97 -0.31 5.63
N GLU A 459 0.22 -0.86 6.60
CA GLU A 459 0.50 -2.19 7.20
C GLU A 459 1.88 -2.39 7.87
N GLY A 460 2.51 -1.36 8.44
CA GLY A 460 3.82 -1.56 9.05
C GLY A 460 4.96 -1.74 8.02
N LYS A 461 4.66 -1.55 6.72
CA LYS A 461 5.59 -1.73 5.59
C LYS A 461 5.96 -0.40 4.95
#